data_AF-M0CX73-F1
#
_entry.id   AF-M0CX73-F1
#
_cell.length_a   1.000
_cell.length_b   1.000
_cell.length_c   1.000
_cell.angle_alpha   90.00
_cell.angle_beta   90.00
_cell.angle_gamma   90.00
#
_symmetry.space_group_name_H-M   'P 1'
#
loop_
_entity.id
_entity.type
_entity.pdbx_description
1 polymer ?
#
loop_
_entity_poly.entity_id
_entity_poly.type
_entity_poly.pdbx_seq_one_letter_code
_entity_poly.pdbx_strand_id
1 'polypeptide(L)'
;MRRAALVRAAYGAVLLLAPDSLVEGVAGGETGRVFSVLRRLLGVRHLLQAFVLRDAECSLAKGAGAGTDLIHAASLLPFVALDGSKRRVYVVDFVVEVAFAAVDVRSALND
;
A
#
# COMPACT_ATOMS: atom_id res chain seq x y z
N MET A 1 9.67 11.30 7.24
CA MET A 1 9.17 11.15 5.86
C MET A 1 10.11 10.40 4.92
N ARG A 2 11.35 10.87 4.66
CA ARG A 2 12.25 10.30 3.64
C ARG A 2 12.44 8.77 3.68
N ARG A 3 12.64 8.18 4.87
CA ARG A 3 12.74 6.71 5.03
C ARG A 3 11.45 5.97 4.68
N ALA A 4 10.30 6.49 5.13
CA ALA A 4 8.99 5.91 4.81
C ALA A 4 8.67 6.01 3.32
N ALA A 5 9.02 7.14 2.69
CA ALA A 5 8.92 7.31 1.24
C ALA A 5 9.79 6.30 0.47
N LEU A 6 11.02 6.02 0.94
CA LEU A 6 11.88 4.99 0.33
C LEU A 6 11.28 3.58 0.47
N VAL A 7 10.77 3.22 1.65
CA VAL A 7 10.10 1.93 1.86
C VAL A 7 8.86 1.81 0.98
N ARG A 8 8.05 2.87 0.91
CA ARG A 8 6.86 2.94 0.04
C ARG A 8 7.25 2.82 -1.44
N ALA A 9 8.31 3.49 -1.87
CA ALA A 9 8.81 3.40 -3.24
C ALA A 9 9.33 2.00 -3.58
N ALA A 10 10.07 1.36 -2.67
CA ALA A 10 10.56 -0.01 -2.86
C ALA A 10 9.39 -1.00 -2.95
N TYR A 11 8.42 -0.89 -2.04
CA TYR A 11 7.21 -1.72 -2.06
C TYR A 11 6.41 -1.52 -3.35
N GLY A 12 6.20 -0.26 -3.74
CA GLY A 12 5.49 0.10 -4.97
C GLY A 12 6.19 -0.41 -6.24
N ALA A 13 7.53 -0.37 -6.27
CA ALA A 13 8.30 -0.91 -7.39
C ALA A 13 8.18 -2.43 -7.51
N VAL A 14 8.21 -3.16 -6.38
CA VAL A 14 7.99 -4.62 -6.37
C VAL A 14 6.58 -4.95 -6.89
N LEU A 15 5.54 -4.25 -6.41
CA LEU A 15 4.17 -4.44 -6.88
C LEU A 15 3.99 -4.12 -8.38
N LEU A 16 4.71 -3.12 -8.89
CA LEU A 16 4.63 -2.71 -10.28
C LEU A 16 5.35 -3.66 -11.24
N LEU A 17 6.58 -4.08 -10.86
CA LEU A 17 7.47 -4.83 -11.74
C LEU A 17 7.33 -6.35 -11.56
N ALA A 18 7.04 -6.81 -10.35
CA ALA A 18 6.95 -8.22 -9.99
C ALA A 18 5.70 -8.53 -9.12
N PRO A 19 4.48 -8.17 -9.60
CA PRO A 19 3.24 -8.35 -8.84
C PRO A 19 3.02 -9.81 -8.41
N ASP A 20 3.31 -10.75 -9.30
CA ASP A 20 3.01 -12.17 -9.12
C ASP A 20 4.00 -12.85 -8.17
N SER A 21 5.28 -12.44 -8.17
CA SER A 21 6.28 -12.95 -7.21
C SER A 21 5.90 -12.63 -5.75
N LEU A 22 5.28 -11.48 -5.51
CA LEU A 22 4.77 -11.13 -4.18
C LEU A 22 3.58 -12.01 -3.79
N VAL A 23 2.70 -12.37 -4.74
CA VAL A 23 1.58 -13.29 -4.47
C VAL A 23 2.11 -14.67 -4.12
N GLU A 24 2.99 -15.20 -4.95
CA GLU A 24 3.57 -16.53 -4.79
C GLU A 24 4.23 -16.67 -3.41
N GLY A 25 5.00 -15.66 -3.01
CA GLY A 25 5.65 -15.65 -1.69
C GLY A 25 4.69 -15.54 -0.51
N VAL A 26 3.51 -14.92 -0.67
CA VAL A 26 2.57 -14.65 0.42
C VAL A 26 1.46 -15.70 0.52
N ALA A 27 0.75 -15.98 -0.56
CA ALA A 27 -0.40 -16.88 -0.59
C ALA A 27 -0.13 -18.22 -1.27
N GLY A 28 0.92 -18.33 -2.08
CA GLY A 28 1.17 -19.48 -2.95
C GLY A 28 0.17 -19.52 -4.12
N GLY A 29 0.68 -19.77 -5.32
CA GLY A 29 -0.12 -19.95 -6.52
C GLY A 29 -0.20 -18.73 -7.44
N GLU A 30 -0.69 -18.98 -8.65
CA GLU A 30 -0.81 -17.99 -9.72
C GLU A 30 -2.05 -17.12 -9.53
N THR A 31 -1.92 -15.83 -9.81
CA THR A 31 -3.06 -14.92 -9.87
C THR A 31 -3.40 -14.55 -11.30
N GLY A 32 -4.70 -14.61 -11.62
CA GLY A 32 -5.19 -14.22 -12.94
C GLY A 32 -4.83 -12.77 -13.30
N ARG A 33 -4.82 -12.48 -14.60
CA ARG A 33 -4.41 -11.19 -15.19
C ARG A 33 -5.01 -9.96 -14.51
N VAL A 34 -6.29 -10.02 -14.11
CA VAL A 34 -7.00 -8.92 -13.44
C VAL A 34 -6.32 -8.55 -12.11
N PHE A 35 -5.95 -9.55 -11.32
CA PHE A 35 -5.34 -9.33 -10.01
C PHE A 35 -3.92 -8.76 -10.13
N SER A 36 -3.17 -9.21 -11.14
CA SER A 36 -1.86 -8.64 -11.48
C SER A 36 -1.97 -7.16 -11.87
N VAL A 37 -2.99 -6.77 -12.64
CA VAL A 37 -3.27 -5.36 -12.96
C VAL A 37 -3.60 -4.54 -11.71
N LEU A 38 -4.45 -5.06 -10.81
CA LEU A 38 -4.78 -4.38 -9.55
C LEU A 38 -3.52 -4.16 -8.68
N ARG A 39 -2.64 -5.14 -8.59
CA ARG A 39 -1.35 -5.01 -7.88
C ARG A 39 -0.46 -3.94 -8.50
N ARG A 40 -0.37 -3.89 -9.83
CA ARG A 40 0.41 -2.84 -10.52
C ARG A 40 -0.16 -1.45 -10.27
N LEU A 41 -1.48 -1.30 -10.28
CA LEU A 41 -2.14 -0.03 -9.94
C LEU A 41 -1.84 0.39 -8.49
N LEU A 42 -1.85 -0.55 -7.55
CA LEU A 42 -1.43 -0.31 -6.18
C LEU A 42 0.05 0.11 -6.11
N GLY A 43 0.91 -0.54 -6.88
CA GLY A 43 2.32 -0.17 -7.01
C GLY A 43 2.52 1.26 -7.51
N VAL A 44 1.80 1.66 -8.56
CA VAL A 44 1.79 3.04 -9.08
C VAL A 44 1.38 4.03 -8.00
N ARG A 45 0.31 3.72 -7.25
CA ARG A 45 -0.17 4.56 -6.15
C ARG A 45 0.91 4.77 -5.08
N HIS A 46 1.57 3.70 -4.64
CA HIS A 46 2.65 3.82 -3.65
C HIS A 46 3.82 4.66 -4.16
N LEU A 47 4.19 4.53 -5.44
CA LEU A 47 5.24 5.35 -6.06
C LEU A 47 4.85 6.83 -6.13
N LEU A 48 3.60 7.13 -6.52
CA LEU A 48 3.08 8.50 -6.55
C LEU A 48 3.03 9.11 -5.15
N GLN A 49 2.53 8.37 -4.15
CA GLN A 49 2.53 8.83 -2.77
C GLN A 49 3.96 9.01 -2.24
N ALA A 50 4.88 8.10 -2.54
CA ALA A 50 6.29 8.26 -2.17
C ALA A 50 6.90 9.53 -2.79
N PHE A 51 6.60 9.82 -4.05
CA PHE A 51 7.06 11.02 -4.74
C PHE A 51 6.50 12.30 -4.11
N VAL A 52 5.19 12.35 -3.84
CA VAL A 52 4.52 13.51 -3.26
C VAL A 52 4.93 13.76 -1.81
N LEU A 53 5.05 12.68 -1.00
CA LEU A 53 5.30 12.80 0.44
C LEU A 53 6.78 12.88 0.82
N ARG A 54 7.72 12.68 -0.13
CA ARG A 54 9.18 12.68 0.19
C ARG A 54 9.66 14.02 0.75
N ASP A 55 9.15 15.13 0.21
CA ASP A 55 9.52 16.51 0.52
C ASP A 55 8.33 17.30 1.11
N ALA A 56 7.25 16.62 1.50
CA ALA A 56 6.08 17.27 2.07
C ALA A 56 6.42 17.81 3.47
N GLU A 57 6.47 19.14 3.60
CA GLU A 57 6.60 19.83 4.88
C GLU A 57 5.23 20.18 5.48
N CYS A 58 4.20 20.33 4.64
CA CYS A 58 2.85 20.69 5.07
C CYS A 58 2.06 19.49 5.62
N SER A 59 1.49 19.65 6.81
CA SER A 59 0.67 18.66 7.53
C SER A 59 -0.56 18.19 6.75
N LEU A 60 -1.16 19.05 5.91
CA LEU A 60 -2.30 18.68 5.04
C LEU A 60 -1.93 17.58 4.04
N ALA A 61 -0.75 17.64 3.43
CA ALA A 61 -0.30 16.63 2.47
C ALA A 61 -0.09 15.27 3.16
N LYS A 62 0.47 15.28 4.38
CA LYS A 62 0.67 14.09 5.21
C LYS A 62 -0.67 13.48 5.65
N GLY A 63 -1.62 14.31 6.09
CA GLY A 63 -2.97 13.88 6.46
C GLY A 63 -3.75 13.29 5.27
N ALA A 64 -3.64 13.89 4.08
CA ALA A 64 -4.25 13.35 2.87
C ALA A 64 -3.64 11.99 2.46
N GLY A 65 -2.32 11.82 2.63
CA GLY A 65 -1.62 10.54 2.46
C GLY A 65 -2.21 9.45 3.36
N ALA A 66 -2.27 9.73 4.66
CA ALA A 66 -2.86 8.82 5.64
C ALA A 66 -4.33 8.49 5.37
N GLY A 67 -5.15 9.49 5.03
CA GLY A 67 -6.56 9.29 4.70
C GLY A 67 -6.75 8.36 3.50
N THR A 68 -5.92 8.54 2.46
CA THR A 68 -5.93 7.68 1.27
C THR A 68 -5.61 6.23 1.63
N ASP A 69 -4.61 6.01 2.48
CA ASP A 69 -4.19 4.68 2.94
C ASP A 69 -5.27 4.01 3.78
N LEU A 70 -5.91 4.74 4.70
CA LEU A 70 -7.02 4.20 5.50
C LEU A 70 -8.24 3.84 4.66
N ILE A 71 -8.60 4.66 3.67
CA ILE A 71 -9.69 4.35 2.73
C ILE A 71 -9.38 3.05 1.96
N HIS A 72 -8.12 2.86 1.55
CA HIS A 72 -7.73 1.64 0.88
C HIS A 72 -7.77 0.43 1.81
N ALA A 73 -7.19 0.54 3.01
CA ALA A 73 -7.27 -0.50 4.01
C ALA A 73 -8.73 -0.92 4.28
N ALA A 74 -9.64 0.04 4.44
CA ALA A 74 -11.06 -0.23 4.63
C ALA A 74 -11.68 -0.97 3.43
N SER A 75 -11.30 -0.61 2.20
CA SER A 75 -11.76 -1.28 0.99
C SER A 75 -11.35 -2.75 0.88
N LEU A 76 -10.31 -3.17 1.62
CA LEU A 76 -9.84 -4.56 1.66
C LEU A 76 -10.64 -5.45 2.62
N LEU A 77 -11.35 -4.86 3.60
CA LEU A 77 -12.10 -5.63 4.62
C LEU A 77 -13.13 -6.59 4.02
N PRO A 78 -13.95 -6.21 3.01
CA PRO A 78 -14.85 -7.16 2.34
C PRO A 78 -14.09 -8.33 1.72
N PHE A 79 -12.94 -8.10 1.11
CA PHE A 79 -12.13 -9.16 0.47
C PHE A 79 -11.50 -10.10 1.50
N VAL A 80 -11.03 -9.57 2.64
CA VAL A 80 -10.55 -10.37 3.77
C VAL A 80 -11.64 -11.27 4.32
N ALA A 81 -12.89 -10.80 4.35
CA ALA A 81 -14.03 -11.54 4.87
C ALA A 81 -14.60 -12.56 3.87
N LEU A 82 -14.57 -12.27 2.57
CA LEU A 82 -15.33 -13.00 1.54
C LEU A 82 -14.48 -13.85 0.60
N ASP A 83 -13.22 -13.49 0.31
CA ASP A 83 -12.36 -14.25 -0.60
C ASP A 83 -11.26 -15.02 0.18
N GLY A 84 -11.63 -16.22 0.63
CA GLY A 84 -10.73 -17.12 1.36
C GLY A 84 -9.48 -17.53 0.58
N SER A 85 -9.55 -17.60 -0.75
CA SER A 85 -8.44 -18.04 -1.60
C SER A 85 -7.25 -17.08 -1.59
N LYS A 86 -7.53 -15.78 -1.41
CA LYS A 86 -6.53 -14.70 -1.42
C LYS A 86 -6.50 -13.92 -0.11
N ARG A 87 -7.18 -14.40 0.93
CA ARG A 87 -7.31 -13.74 2.23
C ARG A 87 -5.98 -13.25 2.78
N ARG A 88 -4.93 -14.08 2.72
CA ARG A 88 -3.61 -13.73 3.25
C ARG A 88 -2.99 -12.52 2.54
N VAL A 89 -3.21 -12.41 1.22
CA VAL A 89 -2.74 -11.27 0.43
C VAL A 89 -3.48 -9.99 0.84
N TYR A 90 -4.81 -10.04 0.94
CA TYR A 90 -5.59 -8.87 1.38
C TYR A 90 -5.26 -8.44 2.80
N VAL A 91 -4.95 -9.38 3.70
CA VAL A 91 -4.49 -9.07 5.06
C VAL A 91 -3.13 -8.39 5.05
N VAL A 92 -2.18 -8.86 4.24
CA VAL A 92 -0.86 -8.22 4.11
C VAL A 92 -1.01 -6.80 3.59
N ASP A 93 -1.77 -6.59 2.52
CA ASP A 93 -2.02 -5.26 1.97
C ASP A 93 -2.69 -4.35 3.02
N PHE A 94 -3.70 -4.85 3.74
CA PHE A 94 -4.35 -4.12 4.84
C PHE A 94 -3.34 -3.66 5.91
N VAL A 95 -2.48 -4.57 6.37
CA VAL A 95 -1.48 -4.26 7.41
C VAL A 95 -0.47 -3.24 6.91
N VAL A 96 -0.01 -3.37 5.66
CA VAL A 96 0.94 -2.43 5.06
C VAL A 96 0.34 -1.03 4.95
N GLU A 97 -0.91 -0.91 4.47
CA GLU A 97 -1.61 0.37 4.36
C GLU A 97 -1.82 1.03 5.73
N VAL A 98 -2.27 0.27 6.73
CA VAL A 98 -2.44 0.78 8.10
C VAL A 98 -1.11 1.24 8.69
N ALA A 99 -0.02 0.50 8.46
CA ALA A 99 1.30 0.88 8.93
C ALA A 99 1.79 2.20 8.29
N PHE A 100 1.58 2.35 6.98
CA PHE A 100 1.90 3.60 6.28
C PHE A 100 1.05 4.78 6.78
N ALA A 101 -0.26 4.59 6.94
CA ALA A 101 -1.14 5.61 7.50
C ALA A 101 -0.70 6.06 8.89
N ALA A 102 -0.33 5.11 9.77
CA ALA A 102 0.13 5.41 11.12
C ALA A 102 1.43 6.24 11.11
N VAL A 103 2.36 5.93 10.20
CA VAL A 103 3.61 6.70 10.04
C VAL A 103 3.33 8.12 9.54
N ASP A 104 2.40 8.28 8.61
CA ASP A 104 2.05 9.59 8.04
C ASP A 104 1.29 10.45 9.06
N VAL A 105 0.33 9.88 9.81
CA VAL A 105 -0.35 10.58 10.94
C VAL A 105 0.65 11.00 12.00
N ARG A 106 1.52 10.08 12.45
CA ARG A 106 2.54 10.42 13.44
C ARG A 106 3.44 11.54 12.94
N SER A 107 3.81 11.53 11.66
CA SER A 107 4.65 12.59 11.09
C SER A 107 3.91 13.93 11.05
N ALA A 108 2.61 13.94 10.71
CA ALA A 108 1.79 15.16 10.70
C ALA A 108 1.56 15.77 12.09
N LEU A 109 1.54 14.95 13.15
CA LEU A 109 1.35 15.41 14.53
C LEU A 109 2.64 15.96 15.18
N ASN A 110 3.80 15.71 14.57
CA ASN A 110 5.10 16.16 15.09
C ASN A 110 5.70 17.33 14.26
N ASP A 111 4.94 17.87 13.31
CA ASP A 111 5.25 19.14 12.63
C ASP A 111 4.61 20.32 13.36
#